data_AF-A0A7S0GX88-F1
#
_entry.id   AF-A0A7S0GX88-F1
#
_cell.length_a   1.000
_cell.length_b   1.000
_cell.length_c   1.000
_cell.angle_alpha   90.00
_cell.angle_beta   90.00
_cell.angle_gamma   90.00
#
_symmetry.space_group_name_H-M   'P 1'
#
loop_
_entity.id
_entity.type
_entity.pdbx_description
1 polymer ?
#
loop_
_entity_poly.entity_id
_entity_poly.type
_entity_poly.pdbx_seq_one_letter_code
_entity_poly.pdbx_strand_id
1 'polypeptide(L)'
;AGVDRVTTPALRVLDTLFSAGCLGAVAPAPPAPPAPLALELAAKLRAELKGSRDVAKLCLGVQALCHLAGLASSAAPGASRDEATCASTCATMGVLALLVNRYPRVRRVAAEQLYVTLLGCEGEDAETEEALELLSATRWDADLAAVKPARNSLYPMLGLETPKQALVAAKAKAASLEAKDENDSYAALVGSAGY
;
A
#
# COMPACT_ATOMS: atom_id res chain seq x y z
N ALA A 1 -0.24 -1.93 -25.60
CA ALA A 1 0.63 -1.18 -26.53
C ALA A 1 0.29 0.32 -26.59
N GLY A 2 -0.97 0.72 -26.80
CA GLY A 2 -1.36 2.15 -26.84
C GLY A 2 -1.33 2.85 -25.47
N VAL A 3 -1.84 2.20 -24.42
CA VAL A 3 -1.94 2.77 -23.06
C VAL A 3 -0.56 3.03 -22.45
N ASP A 4 0.40 2.11 -22.60
CA ASP A 4 1.75 2.27 -22.04
C ASP A 4 2.52 3.46 -22.63
N ARG A 5 2.20 3.88 -23.87
CA ARG A 5 2.79 5.08 -24.49
C ARG A 5 2.41 6.37 -23.76
N VAL A 6 1.30 6.36 -23.02
CA VAL A 6 0.81 7.49 -22.23
C VAL A 6 1.20 7.33 -20.76
N THR A 7 1.07 6.11 -20.21
CA THR A 7 1.35 5.86 -18.79
C THR A 7 2.80 6.15 -18.43
N THR A 8 3.77 5.71 -19.25
CA THR A 8 5.20 5.88 -18.92
C THR A 8 5.61 7.35 -18.86
N PRO A 9 5.26 8.21 -19.85
CA PRO A 9 5.44 9.67 -19.71
C PRO A 9 4.68 10.26 -18.51
N ALA A 10 3.44 9.85 -18.27
CA ALA A 10 2.65 10.35 -17.14
C ALA A 10 3.31 10.05 -15.79
N LEU A 11 3.86 8.84 -15.60
CA LEU A 11 4.61 8.48 -14.40
C LEU A 11 5.84 9.36 -14.18
N ARG A 12 6.55 9.75 -15.26
CA ARG A 12 7.68 10.68 -15.15
C ARG A 12 7.24 12.09 -14.74
N VAL A 13 6.10 12.54 -15.25
CA VAL A 13 5.52 13.83 -14.84
C VAL A 13 5.14 13.77 -13.36
N LEU A 14 4.51 12.69 -12.90
CA LEU A 14 4.21 12.50 -11.48
C LEU A 14 5.47 12.55 -10.62
N ASP A 15 6.52 11.81 -10.99
CA ASP A 15 7.80 11.83 -10.28
C ASP A 15 8.38 13.26 -10.19
N THR A 16 8.37 13.98 -11.31
CA THR A 16 8.86 15.38 -11.36
C THR A 16 8.06 16.30 -10.44
N LEU A 17 6.73 16.21 -10.47
CA LEU A 17 5.85 17.03 -9.62
C LEU A 17 6.03 16.68 -8.13
N PHE A 18 6.14 15.40 -7.80
CA PHE A 18 6.25 14.94 -6.43
C PHE A 18 7.61 15.28 -5.82
N SER A 19 8.70 15.08 -6.57
CA SER A 19 10.03 15.53 -6.17
C SER A 19 10.15 17.05 -6.02
N ALA A 20 9.31 17.83 -6.70
CA ALA A 20 9.23 19.28 -6.54
C ALA A 20 8.37 19.73 -5.34
N GLY A 21 7.85 18.79 -4.54
CA GLY A 21 7.02 19.09 -3.37
C GLY A 21 5.57 19.44 -3.69
N CYS A 22 5.09 19.21 -4.92
CA CYS A 22 3.70 19.52 -5.31
C CYS A 22 2.65 18.62 -4.65
N LEU A 23 3.06 17.60 -3.89
CA LEU A 23 2.16 16.71 -3.14
C LEU A 23 1.39 17.43 -2.05
N GLY A 24 1.93 18.48 -1.44
CA GLY A 24 1.25 19.22 -0.36
C GLY A 24 -0.06 19.87 -0.80
N ALA A 25 -0.24 20.14 -2.10
CA ALA A 25 -1.49 20.64 -2.65
C ALA A 25 -2.59 19.57 -2.76
N VAL A 26 -2.21 18.28 -2.73
CA VAL A 26 -3.10 17.10 -2.89
C VAL A 26 -3.23 16.32 -1.58
N ALA A 27 -2.26 16.44 -0.69
CA ALA A 27 -2.25 15.87 0.65
C ALA A 27 -1.82 16.96 1.63
N PRO A 28 -2.74 17.84 2.06
CA PRO A 28 -2.42 18.91 2.99
C PRO A 28 -1.92 18.36 4.33
N ALA A 29 -1.09 19.14 5.02
CA ALA A 29 -0.55 18.76 6.32
C ALA A 29 -1.70 18.59 7.36
N PRO A 30 -1.51 17.73 8.37
CA PRO A 30 -2.49 17.56 9.45
C PRO A 30 -2.89 18.90 10.08
N PRO A 31 -4.15 19.08 10.51
CA PRO A 31 -5.20 18.06 10.65
C PRO A 31 -6.10 17.90 9.40
N ALA A 32 -5.75 18.51 8.27
CA ALA A 32 -6.59 18.43 7.08
C ALA A 32 -6.61 16.98 6.53
N PRO A 33 -7.78 16.41 6.19
CA PRO A 33 -7.83 15.09 5.61
C PRO A 33 -7.12 15.11 4.24
N PRO A 34 -6.34 14.08 3.90
CA PRO A 34 -5.75 13.98 2.57
C PRO A 34 -6.85 14.03 1.52
N ALA A 35 -6.62 14.72 0.39
CA ALA A 35 -7.64 14.79 -0.64
C ALA A 35 -7.90 13.37 -1.19
N PRO A 36 -9.16 13.06 -1.58
CA PRO A 36 -9.51 11.75 -2.15
C PRO A 36 -8.58 11.32 -3.30
N LEU A 37 -8.06 12.32 -4.03
CA LEU A 37 -7.12 12.15 -5.13
C LEU A 37 -5.87 11.34 -4.76
N ALA A 38 -5.30 11.48 -3.55
CA ALA A 38 -4.09 10.74 -3.16
C ALA A 38 -4.35 9.23 -3.06
N LEU A 39 -5.46 8.85 -2.43
CA LEU A 39 -5.88 7.46 -2.29
C LEU A 39 -6.28 6.86 -3.64
N GLU A 40 -7.05 7.61 -4.43
CA GLU A 40 -7.44 7.19 -5.79
C GLU A 40 -6.20 6.97 -6.67
N LEU A 41 -5.24 7.89 -6.63
CA LEU A 41 -4.00 7.77 -7.39
C LEU A 41 -3.20 6.53 -6.97
N ALA A 42 -3.03 6.29 -5.67
CA ALA A 42 -2.36 5.09 -5.17
C ALA A 42 -3.04 3.80 -5.67
N ALA A 43 -4.38 3.76 -5.61
CA ALA A 43 -5.15 2.61 -6.09
C ALA A 43 -5.02 2.40 -7.61
N LYS A 44 -5.09 3.48 -8.40
CA LYS A 44 -4.93 3.43 -9.86
C LYS A 44 -3.51 3.01 -10.26
N LEU A 45 -2.49 3.52 -9.58
CA LEU A 45 -1.09 3.10 -9.80
C LEU A 45 -0.94 1.59 -9.56
N ARG A 46 -1.47 1.06 -8.45
CA ARG A 46 -1.40 -0.37 -8.16
C ARG A 46 -2.11 -1.22 -9.21
N ALA A 47 -3.29 -0.79 -9.65
CA ALA A 47 -4.02 -1.47 -10.71
C ALA A 47 -3.23 -1.47 -12.04
N GLU A 48 -2.64 -0.35 -12.40
CA GLU A 48 -1.90 -0.14 -13.64
C GLU A 48 -0.56 -0.90 -13.70
N LEU A 49 0.08 -1.10 -12.54
CA LEU A 49 1.35 -1.84 -12.42
C LEU A 49 1.13 -3.35 -12.31
N LYS A 50 -0.05 -3.79 -11.88
CA LYS A 50 -0.38 -5.20 -11.67
C LYS A 50 -0.23 -5.99 -12.97
N GLY A 51 0.68 -6.97 -12.95
CA GLY A 51 0.92 -7.86 -14.10
C GLY A 51 1.71 -7.21 -15.26
N SER A 52 2.13 -5.95 -15.14
CA SER A 52 2.94 -5.30 -16.15
C SER A 52 4.26 -6.05 -16.38
N ARG A 53 4.71 -6.06 -17.63
CA ARG A 53 5.98 -6.65 -18.06
C ARG A 53 7.02 -5.60 -18.45
N ASP A 54 6.63 -4.33 -18.45
CA ASP A 54 7.51 -3.21 -18.75
C ASP A 54 8.30 -2.83 -17.50
N VAL A 55 9.59 -3.19 -17.47
CA VAL A 55 10.49 -2.93 -16.35
C VAL A 55 10.67 -1.43 -16.10
N ALA A 56 10.70 -0.59 -17.14
CA ALA A 56 10.86 0.84 -16.98
C ALA A 56 9.60 1.47 -16.34
N LYS A 57 8.42 1.08 -16.81
CA LYS A 57 7.13 1.47 -16.20
C LYS A 57 7.05 1.04 -14.74
N LEU A 58 7.46 -0.20 -14.44
CA LEU A 58 7.46 -0.72 -13.07
C LEU A 58 8.38 0.09 -12.15
N CYS A 59 9.59 0.44 -12.58
CA CYS A 59 10.50 1.27 -11.78
C CYS A 59 9.96 2.69 -11.57
N LEU A 60 9.37 3.32 -12.58
CA LEU A 60 8.72 4.63 -12.42
C LEU A 60 7.51 4.54 -11.50
N GLY A 61 6.77 3.43 -11.57
CA GLY A 61 5.66 3.14 -10.68
C GLY A 61 6.08 2.98 -9.22
N VAL A 62 7.26 2.39 -8.96
CA VAL A 62 7.85 2.35 -7.60
C VAL A 62 8.03 3.77 -7.08
N GLN A 63 8.68 4.65 -7.85
CA GLN A 63 8.94 6.03 -7.41
C GLN A 63 7.62 6.75 -7.07
N ALA A 64 6.64 6.69 -7.97
CA ALA A 64 5.33 7.30 -7.74
C ALA A 64 4.60 6.75 -6.50
N LEU A 65 4.69 5.44 -6.24
CA LEU A 65 4.14 4.83 -5.03
C LEU A 65 4.92 5.24 -3.77
N CYS A 66 6.25 5.29 -3.82
CA CYS A 66 7.08 5.72 -2.70
C CYS A 66 6.80 7.17 -2.28
N HIS A 67 6.61 8.06 -3.24
CA HIS A 67 6.16 9.43 -3.01
C HIS A 67 4.83 9.49 -2.22
N LEU A 68 3.87 8.63 -2.57
CA LEU A 68 2.58 8.55 -1.86
C LEU A 68 2.69 7.82 -0.51
N ALA A 69 3.63 6.88 -0.39
CA ALA A 69 3.91 6.16 0.85
C ALA A 69 4.53 7.06 1.92
N GLY A 70 5.35 8.03 1.51
CA GLY A 70 5.96 9.03 2.40
C GLY A 70 5.00 10.15 2.83
N LEU A 71 3.75 10.16 2.35
CA LEU A 71 2.74 11.06 2.88
C LEU A 71 2.48 10.70 4.35
N ALA A 72 2.60 11.69 5.25
CA ALA A 72 2.41 11.50 6.67
C ALA A 72 1.13 10.70 6.94
N SER A 73 1.27 9.57 7.63
CA SER A 73 0.12 8.83 8.14
C SER A 73 -0.53 9.68 9.22
N SER A 74 -1.46 10.57 8.84
CA SER A 74 -2.26 11.39 9.75
C SER A 74 -3.21 10.55 10.65
N ALA A 75 -2.95 9.25 10.78
CA ALA A 75 -3.63 8.39 11.72
C ALA A 75 -3.27 8.87 13.14
N ALA A 76 -4.26 9.41 13.85
CA ALA A 76 -4.17 9.58 15.29
C ALA A 76 -3.71 8.26 15.93
N PRO A 77 -2.96 8.30 17.06
CA PRO A 77 -2.59 7.09 17.79
C PRO A 77 -3.82 6.20 18.03
N GLY A 78 -3.81 4.99 17.47
CA GLY A 78 -4.92 4.02 17.57
C GLY A 78 -5.92 3.99 16.40
N ALA A 79 -5.75 4.80 15.35
CA ALA A 79 -6.56 4.65 14.13
C ALA A 79 -6.08 3.44 13.30
N SER A 80 -7.03 2.62 12.83
CA SER A 80 -6.74 1.44 12.01
C SER A 80 -6.00 1.82 10.73
N ARG A 81 -4.80 1.24 10.50
CA ARG A 81 -4.06 1.31 9.22
C ARG A 81 -4.73 0.45 8.15
N ASP A 82 -5.95 0.81 7.76
CA ASP A 82 -6.64 0.14 6.64
C ASP A 82 -6.11 0.69 5.30
N GLU A 83 -5.73 -0.23 4.41
CA GLU A 83 -5.33 0.08 3.03
C GLU A 83 -6.44 0.78 2.26
N ALA A 84 -7.70 0.48 2.59
CA ALA A 84 -8.86 1.05 1.92
C ALA A 84 -9.07 2.54 2.23
N THR A 85 -8.44 3.09 3.27
CA THR A 85 -8.72 4.45 3.75
C THR A 85 -7.51 5.37 3.74
N CYS A 86 -6.29 4.84 3.69
CA CYS A 86 -5.07 5.64 3.78
C CYS A 86 -4.20 5.50 2.53
N ALA A 87 -3.91 6.63 1.86
CA ALA A 87 -3.10 6.67 0.65
C ALA A 87 -1.68 6.13 0.88
N SER A 88 -1.07 6.44 2.03
CA SER A 88 0.27 5.95 2.37
C SER A 88 0.27 4.44 2.56
N THR A 89 -0.69 3.90 3.32
CA THR A 89 -0.88 2.45 3.46
C THR A 89 -1.11 1.78 2.11
N CYS A 90 -2.03 2.31 1.31
CA CYS A 90 -2.32 1.81 -0.04
C CYS A 90 -1.06 1.77 -0.90
N ALA A 91 -0.28 2.84 -0.92
CA ALA A 91 0.93 2.93 -1.71
C ALA A 91 2.03 1.98 -1.22
N THR A 92 2.26 1.90 0.10
CA THR A 92 3.20 0.96 0.73
C THR A 92 2.87 -0.48 0.36
N MET A 93 1.60 -0.87 0.40
CA MET A 93 1.13 -2.20 -0.03
C MET A 93 1.47 -2.47 -1.52
N GLY A 94 1.41 -1.43 -2.36
CA GLY A 94 1.87 -1.47 -3.75
C GLY A 94 3.37 -1.74 -3.88
N VAL A 95 4.20 -1.03 -3.12
CA VAL A 95 5.67 -1.21 -3.13
C VAL A 95 6.04 -2.60 -2.61
N LEU A 96 5.43 -3.07 -1.53
CA LEU A 96 5.64 -4.42 -0.99
C LEU A 96 5.27 -5.53 -2.00
N ALA A 97 4.26 -5.30 -2.86
CA ALA A 97 3.95 -6.22 -3.94
C ALA A 97 5.06 -6.25 -5.03
N LEU A 98 5.73 -5.13 -5.27
CA LEU A 98 6.83 -5.01 -6.25
C LEU A 98 8.15 -5.60 -5.73
N LEU A 99 8.34 -5.70 -4.41
CA LEU A 99 9.49 -6.38 -3.79
C LEU A 99 9.57 -7.87 -4.14
N VAL A 100 8.48 -8.50 -4.60
CA VAL A 100 8.46 -9.91 -5.05
C VAL A 100 8.20 -10.02 -6.55
N ASN A 101 8.44 -8.95 -7.32
CA ASN A 101 8.29 -8.96 -8.77
C ASN A 101 9.24 -9.96 -9.43
N ARG A 102 8.84 -10.54 -10.57
CA ARG A 102 9.67 -11.48 -11.34
C ARG A 102 11.01 -10.91 -11.79
N TYR A 103 11.10 -9.59 -11.97
CA TYR A 103 12.30 -8.92 -12.45
C TYR A 103 13.20 -8.47 -11.27
N PRO A 104 14.43 -8.97 -11.14
CA PRO A 104 15.34 -8.61 -10.04
C PRO A 104 15.60 -7.11 -9.94
N ARG A 105 15.71 -6.42 -11.08
CA ARG A 105 15.88 -4.96 -11.14
C ARG A 105 14.73 -4.21 -10.47
N VAL A 106 13.49 -4.64 -10.65
CA VAL A 106 12.31 -3.99 -10.06
C VAL A 106 12.33 -4.17 -8.54
N ARG A 107 12.68 -5.36 -8.05
CA ARG A 107 12.79 -5.64 -6.62
C ARG A 107 13.85 -4.77 -5.95
N ARG A 108 15.02 -4.64 -6.55
CA ARG A 108 16.11 -3.77 -6.06
C ARG A 108 15.65 -2.31 -5.98
N VAL A 109 15.06 -1.77 -7.06
CA VAL A 109 14.54 -0.40 -7.07
C VAL A 109 13.44 -0.20 -6.02
N ALA A 110 12.52 -1.16 -5.87
CA ALA A 110 11.48 -1.11 -4.83
C ALA A 110 12.07 -1.04 -3.41
N ALA A 111 13.09 -1.84 -3.12
CA ALA A 111 13.74 -1.84 -1.81
C ALA A 111 14.50 -0.54 -1.53
N GLU A 112 15.32 -0.09 -2.49
CA GLU A 112 16.09 1.15 -2.37
C GLU A 112 15.19 2.37 -2.17
N GLN A 113 14.12 2.48 -2.95
CA GLN A 113 13.20 3.61 -2.84
C GLN A 113 12.38 3.55 -1.55
N LEU A 114 11.94 2.36 -1.12
CA LEU A 114 11.22 2.22 0.16
C LEU A 114 12.12 2.58 1.34
N TYR A 115 13.39 2.16 1.32
CA TYR A 115 14.38 2.53 2.34
C TYR A 115 14.53 4.06 2.44
N VAL A 116 14.73 4.74 1.31
CA VAL A 116 14.83 6.21 1.28
C VAL A 116 13.54 6.88 1.75
N THR A 117 12.38 6.32 1.39
CA THR A 117 11.08 6.84 1.83
C THR A 117 10.94 6.76 3.35
N LEU A 118 11.24 5.60 3.94
CA LEU A 118 11.16 5.40 5.39
C LEU A 118 12.17 6.26 6.14
N LEU A 119 13.38 6.43 5.60
CA LEU A 119 14.39 7.31 6.19
C LEU A 119 13.94 8.78 6.25
N GLY A 120 13.10 9.20 5.29
CA GLY A 120 12.54 10.56 5.24
C GLY A 120 11.29 10.75 6.11
N CYS A 121 10.71 9.67 6.66
CA CYS A 121 9.59 9.77 7.58
C CYS A 121 10.11 10.10 8.99
N GLU A 122 9.55 11.15 9.62
CA GLU A 122 9.84 11.49 11.02
C GLU A 122 9.13 10.47 11.94
N GLY A 123 9.78 9.35 12.20
CA GLY A 123 9.29 8.29 13.08
C GLY A 123 10.45 7.44 13.59
N GLU A 124 11.00 7.81 14.75
CA GLU A 124 12.02 7.04 15.46
C GLU A 124 11.38 5.90 16.27
N ASP A 125 10.49 5.11 15.65
CA ASP A 125 9.99 3.89 16.28
C ASP A 125 10.89 2.69 15.92
N ALA A 126 11.04 1.77 16.87
CA ALA A 126 11.95 0.63 16.75
C ALA A 126 11.57 -0.27 15.57
N GLU A 127 10.28 -0.32 15.23
CA GLU A 127 9.75 -1.08 14.12
C GLU A 127 10.18 -0.51 12.76
N THR A 128 10.24 0.82 12.61
CA THR A 128 10.76 1.47 11.40
C THR A 128 12.26 1.24 11.25
N GLU A 129 13.03 1.25 12.36
CA GLU A 129 14.45 0.91 12.35
C GLU A 129 14.68 -0.56 11.92
N GLU A 130 13.89 -1.49 12.45
CA GLU A 130 13.93 -2.91 12.05
C GLU A 130 13.61 -3.09 10.55
N ALA A 131 12.63 -2.33 10.04
CA ALA A 131 12.31 -2.34 8.62
C ALA A 131 13.46 -1.81 7.75
N LEU A 132 14.13 -0.73 8.17
CA LEU A 132 15.30 -0.16 7.49
C LEU A 132 16.48 -1.13 7.48
N GLU A 133 16.76 -1.80 8.61
CA GLU A 133 17.78 -2.84 8.70
C GLU A 133 17.46 -3.99 7.74
N LEU A 134 16.23 -4.52 7.78
CA LEU A 134 15.83 -5.62 6.91
C LEU A 134 15.91 -5.24 5.42
N LEU A 135 15.50 -4.02 5.05
CA LEU A 135 15.57 -3.52 3.68
C LEU A 135 17.02 -3.41 3.18
N SER A 136 17.95 -2.97 4.04
CA SER A 136 19.36 -2.82 3.67
C SER A 136 20.16 -4.13 3.69
N ALA A 137 19.85 -5.04 4.61
CA ALA A 137 20.53 -6.33 4.76
C ALA A 137 20.06 -7.40 3.75
N THR A 138 18.83 -7.27 3.23
CA THR A 138 18.27 -8.26 2.31
C THR A 138 18.78 -8.08 0.89
N ARG A 139 19.26 -9.18 0.28
CA ARG A 139 19.61 -9.20 -1.15
C ARG A 139 18.37 -9.34 -2.03
N TRP A 140 17.71 -8.22 -2.34
CA TRP A 140 16.43 -8.19 -3.05
C TRP A 140 16.44 -8.71 -4.50
N ASP A 141 17.60 -8.84 -5.12
CA ASP A 141 17.74 -9.43 -6.46
C ASP A 141 17.93 -10.96 -6.43
N ALA A 142 17.97 -11.58 -5.25
CA ALA A 142 18.07 -13.02 -5.06
C ALA A 142 16.79 -13.77 -5.47
N ASP A 143 16.80 -15.10 -5.31
CA ASP A 143 15.65 -15.95 -5.62
C ASP A 143 14.41 -15.60 -4.80
N LEU A 144 13.23 -15.74 -5.39
CA LEU A 144 11.96 -15.40 -4.74
C LEU A 144 11.68 -16.23 -3.47
N ALA A 145 12.27 -17.43 -3.34
CA ALA A 145 12.20 -18.22 -2.12
C ALA A 145 12.85 -17.51 -0.93
N ALA A 146 13.93 -16.75 -1.15
CA ALA A 146 14.59 -15.95 -0.12
C ALA A 146 13.89 -14.60 0.10
N VAL A 147 13.39 -13.98 -0.97
CA VAL A 147 12.82 -12.62 -0.91
C VAL A 147 11.40 -12.59 -0.30
N LYS A 148 10.57 -13.61 -0.57
CA LYS A 148 9.17 -13.63 -0.07
C LYS A 148 9.06 -13.61 1.45
N PRO A 149 9.85 -14.39 2.23
CA PRO A 149 9.85 -14.30 3.69
C PRO A 149 10.26 -12.92 4.20
N ALA A 150 11.36 -12.35 3.70
CA ALA A 150 11.82 -11.01 4.10
C ALA A 150 10.74 -9.94 3.84
N ARG A 151 10.13 -9.95 2.66
CA ARG A 151 8.99 -9.06 2.34
C ARG A 151 7.82 -9.25 3.31
N ASN A 152 7.52 -10.48 3.72
CA ASN A 152 6.42 -10.73 4.65
C ASN A 152 6.67 -10.15 6.05
N SER A 153 7.92 -10.13 6.51
CA SER A 153 8.28 -9.54 7.81
C SER A 153 8.11 -8.02 7.85
N LEU A 154 8.19 -7.34 6.69
CA LEU A 154 7.97 -5.89 6.61
C LEU A 154 6.53 -5.45 6.92
N TYR A 155 5.52 -6.32 6.71
CA TYR A 155 4.13 -5.94 6.97
C TYR A 155 3.90 -5.54 8.43
N PRO A 156 4.15 -6.41 9.43
CA PRO A 156 3.94 -6.04 10.84
C PRO A 156 4.84 -4.90 11.30
N MET A 157 6.10 -4.79 10.82
CA MET A 157 6.98 -3.65 11.12
C MET A 157 6.37 -2.32 10.66
N LEU A 158 5.71 -2.33 9.51
CA LEU A 158 5.00 -1.16 8.97
C LEU A 158 3.54 -1.09 9.46
N GLY A 159 3.17 -1.90 10.47
CA GLY A 159 1.82 -2.13 11.01
C GLY A 159 0.73 -2.31 9.97
N LEU A 160 1.05 -3.11 8.97
CA LEU A 160 0.18 -3.57 7.91
C LEU A 160 -0.18 -5.03 8.12
N GLU A 161 -1.38 -5.42 7.71
CA GLU A 161 -1.74 -6.82 7.63
C GLU A 161 -1.12 -7.47 6.39
N THR A 162 -0.60 -8.69 6.53
CA THR A 162 -0.17 -9.44 5.35
C THR A 162 -1.39 -9.77 4.46
N PRO A 163 -1.23 -9.92 3.12
CA PRO A 163 -2.36 -10.25 2.25
C PRO A 163 -3.11 -11.53 2.61
N LYS A 164 -2.42 -12.50 3.24
CA LYS A 164 -3.05 -13.73 3.74
C LYS A 164 -3.92 -13.44 4.97
N GLN A 165 -3.42 -12.64 5.91
CA GLN A 165 -4.17 -12.23 7.10
C GLN A 165 -5.38 -11.38 6.70
N ALA A 166 -5.20 -10.42 5.80
CA ALA A 166 -6.30 -9.59 5.28
C ALA A 166 -7.40 -10.44 4.62
N LEU A 167 -7.04 -11.49 3.87
CA LEU A 167 -8.02 -12.41 3.28
C LEU A 167 -8.80 -13.20 4.33
N VAL A 168 -8.13 -13.65 5.40
CA VAL A 168 -8.79 -14.35 6.52
C VAL A 168 -9.72 -13.40 7.26
N ALA A 169 -9.27 -12.18 7.56
CA ALA A 169 -10.08 -11.14 8.22
C ALA A 169 -11.31 -10.78 7.37
N ALA A 170 -11.14 -10.62 6.05
CA ALA A 170 -12.25 -10.33 5.14
C ALA A 170 -13.30 -11.46 5.10
N LYS A 171 -12.87 -12.73 5.10
CA LYS A 171 -13.79 -13.88 5.17
C LYS A 171 -14.53 -13.95 6.50
N ALA A 172 -13.83 -13.71 7.61
CA ALA A 172 -14.45 -13.67 8.93
C ALA A 172 -15.49 -12.54 9.04
N LYS A 173 -15.17 -11.36 8.48
CA LYS A 173 -16.09 -10.21 8.42
C LYS A 173 -17.32 -10.51 7.56
N ALA A 174 -17.15 -11.15 6.41
CA ALA A 174 -18.27 -11.56 5.55
C ALA A 174 -19.19 -12.57 6.25
N ALA A 175 -18.62 -13.61 6.89
CA ALA A 175 -19.38 -14.60 7.64
C ALA A 175 -20.15 -13.97 8.82
N SER A 176 -19.55 -13.01 9.52
CA SER A 176 -20.23 -12.28 10.60
C SER A 176 -21.37 -11.38 10.09
N LEU A 177 -21.26 -10.84 8.87
CA LEU A 177 -22.32 -10.02 8.27
C LEU A 177 -23.49 -10.90 7.80
N GLU A 178 -23.21 -12.05 7.20
CA GLU A 178 -24.23 -13.05 6.82
C GLU A 178 -24.98 -13.56 8.04
N ALA A 179 -24.28 -13.91 9.13
CA ALA A 179 -24.93 -14.33 10.37
C ALA A 179 -25.83 -13.25 11.00
N LYS A 180 -25.50 -11.97 10.79
CA LYS A 180 -26.31 -10.85 11.28
C LYS A 180 -27.57 -10.64 10.44
N ASP A 181 -27.47 -10.78 9.12
CA ASP A 181 -28.61 -10.71 8.18
C ASP A 181 -29.61 -11.85 8.39
N GLU A 182 -29.12 -13.06 8.66
CA GLU A 182 -29.96 -14.21 9.04
C GLU A 182 -30.76 -13.91 10.32
N ASN A 183 -30.12 -13.36 11.35
CA ASN A 183 -30.78 -13.03 12.61
C ASN A 183 -31.83 -11.91 12.46
N ASP A 184 -31.57 -10.91 11.60
CA ASP A 184 -32.53 -9.85 11.29
C ASP A 184 -33.75 -10.39 10.52
N SER A 185 -33.53 -11.36 9.61
CA SER A 185 -34.60 -12.07 8.90
C SER A 185 -35.50 -12.89 9.86
N TYR A 186 -34.91 -13.56 10.85
CA TYR A 186 -35.66 -14.25 11.90
C TYR A 186 -36.47 -13.27 12.76
N ALA A 187 -35.89 -12.13 13.14
CA ALA A 187 -36.59 -11.10 13.91
C ALA A 187 -37.82 -10.54 13.18
N ALA A 188 -37.73 -10.36 11.85
CA ALA A 188 -38.84 -9.90 11.04
C ALA A 188 -40.02 -10.89 11.01
N LEU A 189 -39.74 -12.20 10.95
CA LEU A 189 -40.78 -13.24 10.99
C LEU A 189 -41.49 -13.28 12.36
N VAL A 190 -40.74 -13.17 13.45
CA VAL A 190 -41.29 -13.15 14.81
C VAL A 190 -42.19 -11.92 15.03
N GLY A 191 -41.80 -10.75 14.51
CA GLY A 191 -42.63 -9.53 14.57
C GLY A 191 -43.91 -9.60 13.73
N SER A 192 -43.89 -10.34 12.61
CA SER A 192 -45.07 -10.54 11.75
C SER A 192 -46.07 -11.58 12.27
N ALA A 193 -45.63 -12.48 13.16
CA ALA A 193 -46.42 -13.59 13.67
C ALA A 193 -47.35 -13.25 14.85
N GLY A 194 -47.34 -11.99 15.32
CA GLY A 194 -48.34 -11.47 16.27
C GLY A 194 -48.46 -12.26 17.57
N TYR A 195 -47.52 -12.04 18.49
CA TYR A 195 -47.71 -12.22 19.92
C TYR A 195 -47.50 -10.89 20.64
#